data_AF-A0A2U3LYK0-F1
#
_entry.id   AF-A0A2U3LYK0-F1
#
_cell.length_a   1.000
_cell.length_b   1.000
_cell.length_c   1.000
_cell.angle_alpha   90.00
_cell.angle_beta   90.00
_cell.angle_gamma   90.00
#
_symmetry.space_group_name_H-M   'P 1'
#
loop_
_entity.id
_entity.type
_entity.pdbx_description
1 polymer ?
#
loop_
_entity_poly.entity_id
_entity_poly.type
_entity_poly.pdbx_seq_one_letter_code
_entity_poly.pdbx_strand_id
1 'polypeptide(L)'
;MHAILMENIMVGGIYRNVDVYISGARHTPLSPNEAYQQVKSFYADLPYRTEMNGIEFAAWTHAEFVKIHPFVDGNGRTSRLIMNYQLMVHGFLPVSIAKESRLEYFEALESYAVDADLNG
;
A
#
# COMPACT_ATOMS: atom_id res chain seq x y z
N MET A 1 4.78 8.81 8.84
CA MET A 1 5.54 8.05 7.82
C MET A 1 5.64 8.81 6.50
N HIS A 2 4.55 9.01 5.74
CA HIS A 2 4.58 9.71 4.44
C HIS A 2 5.21 11.12 4.50
N ALA A 3 4.91 11.90 5.54
CA ALA A 3 5.52 13.23 5.72
C ALA A 3 7.06 13.20 5.76
N ILE A 4 7.64 12.23 6.48
CA ILE A 4 9.09 12.06 6.60
C ILE A 4 9.67 11.52 5.30
N LEU A 5 9.00 10.55 4.68
CA LEU A 5 9.45 9.95 3.41
C LEU A 5 9.56 10.98 2.28
N MET A 6 8.68 11.98 2.26
CA MET A 6 8.64 13.01 1.22
C MET A 6 9.45 14.26 1.57
N GLU A 7 10.11 14.27 2.74
CA GLU A 7 10.96 15.37 3.16
C GLU A 7 12.02 15.67 2.09
N ASN A 8 12.23 16.95 1.78
CA ASN A 8 13.11 17.44 0.71
C ASN A 8 12.69 17.10 -0.74
N ILE A 9 11.51 16.52 -0.95
CA ILE A 9 10.93 16.28 -2.28
C ILE A 9 9.70 17.18 -2.48
N MET A 10 8.74 17.11 -1.53
CA MET A 10 7.51 17.91 -1.52
C MET A 10 6.87 17.90 -0.13
N VAL A 11 5.80 18.67 0.07
CA VAL A 11 5.03 18.60 1.32
C VAL A 11 4.34 17.24 1.41
N GLY A 12 4.78 16.40 2.35
CA GLY A 12 4.21 15.08 2.60
C GLY A 12 3.12 15.08 3.68
N GLY A 13 2.51 13.92 3.88
CA GLY A 13 1.48 13.70 4.90
C GLY A 13 0.08 14.22 4.57
N ILE A 14 -0.14 14.73 3.35
CA ILE A 14 -1.43 15.29 2.91
C ILE A 14 -2.11 14.29 1.98
N TYR A 15 -3.32 13.85 2.34
CA TYR A 15 -4.15 13.02 1.44
C TYR A 15 -4.53 13.81 0.19
N ARG A 16 -4.56 13.13 -0.96
CA ARG A 16 -4.93 13.77 -2.23
C ARG A 16 -6.38 14.27 -2.17
N ASN A 17 -6.61 15.40 -2.82
CA ASN A 17 -7.92 15.99 -3.07
C ASN A 17 -8.25 16.03 -4.58
N VAL A 18 -7.46 15.32 -5.39
CA VAL A 18 -7.58 15.22 -6.84
C VAL A 18 -7.58 13.75 -7.26
N ASP A 19 -8.22 13.47 -8.38
CA ASP A 19 -8.08 12.18 -9.06
C ASP A 19 -6.66 12.01 -9.57
N VAL A 20 -6.19 10.76 -9.57
CA VAL A 20 -4.84 10.40 -9.99
C VAL A 20 -4.90 9.19 -10.92
N TYR A 21 -3.88 9.06 -11.75
CA TYR A 21 -3.69 7.92 -12.63
C TYR A 21 -2.41 7.19 -12.25
N ILE A 22 -2.48 5.86 -12.20
CA ILE A 22 -1.31 5.01 -11.94
C ILE A 22 -0.81 4.50 -13.30
N SER A 23 0.39 4.92 -13.67
CA SER A 23 1.00 4.47 -14.93
C SER A 23 1.14 2.95 -14.95
N GLY A 24 0.54 2.31 -15.95
CA GLY A 24 0.56 0.86 -16.14
C GLY A 24 -0.51 0.07 -15.38
N ALA A 25 -1.33 0.71 -14.53
CA ALA A 25 -2.47 0.06 -13.91
C ALA A 25 -3.61 -0.12 -14.93
N ARG A 26 -4.36 -1.22 -14.82
CA ARG A 26 -5.55 -1.49 -15.65
C ARG A 26 -6.82 -0.94 -14.99
N HIS A 27 -6.76 -0.62 -13.70
CA HIS A 27 -7.87 -0.05 -12.95
C HIS A 27 -7.71 1.45 -12.71
N THR A 28 -8.84 2.13 -12.52
CA THR A 28 -8.88 3.52 -12.08
C THR A 28 -8.83 3.56 -10.54
N PRO A 29 -7.93 4.36 -9.95
CA PRO A 29 -7.93 4.58 -8.50
C PRO A 29 -9.27 5.15 -8.01
N LEU A 30 -9.57 4.93 -6.74
CA LEU A 30 -10.76 5.49 -6.08
C LEU A 30 -10.80 7.03 -6.20
N SER A 31 -11.97 7.64 -6.07
CA SER A 31 -12.03 9.10 -5.92
C SER A 31 -11.35 9.55 -4.61
N PRO A 32 -10.94 10.82 -4.45
CA PRO A 32 -10.33 11.31 -3.22
C PRO A 32 -11.14 11.04 -1.96
N ASN A 33 -12.46 11.24 -2.04
CA ASN A 33 -13.35 11.01 -0.90
C ASN A 33 -13.44 9.53 -0.54
N GLU A 34 -13.57 8.65 -1.54
CA GLU A 34 -13.56 7.21 -1.32
C GLU A 34 -12.24 6.72 -0.75
N ALA A 35 -11.10 7.18 -1.28
CA ALA A 35 -9.79 6.84 -0.75
C ALA A 35 -9.65 7.26 0.71
N TYR A 36 -10.12 8.45 1.08
CA TYR A 36 -10.13 8.90 2.47
C TYR A 36 -10.98 8.00 3.38
N GLN A 37 -12.17 7.58 2.94
CA GLN A 37 -12.98 6.63 3.72
C GLN A 37 -12.31 5.26 3.81
N GLN A 38 -11.72 4.77 2.73
CA GLN A 38 -11.04 3.48 2.73
C GLN A 38 -9.78 3.48 3.59
N VAL A 39 -9.03 4.58 3.68
CA VAL A 39 -7.93 4.68 4.66
C VAL A 39 -8.45 4.55 6.10
N LYS A 40 -9.60 5.15 6.42
CA LYS A 40 -10.20 5.00 7.75
C LYS A 40 -10.59 3.55 8.02
N SER A 41 -11.28 2.92 7.07
CA SER A 41 -11.65 1.50 7.17
C SER A 41 -10.43 0.61 7.32
N PHE A 42 -9.39 0.83 6.51
CA PHE A 42 -8.12 0.13 6.58
C PHE A 42 -7.52 0.14 7.99
N TYR A 43 -7.43 1.33 8.62
CA TYR A 43 -6.91 1.44 9.99
C TYR A 43 -7.84 0.83 11.04
N ALA A 44 -9.16 0.95 10.86
CA ALA A 44 -10.15 0.35 11.75
C ALA A 44 -10.13 -1.19 11.70
N ASP A 45 -9.80 -1.76 10.53
CA ASP A 45 -9.77 -3.21 10.31
C ASP A 45 -8.50 -3.88 10.87
N LEU A 46 -7.39 -3.14 11.04
CA LEU A 46 -6.11 -3.72 11.47
C LEU A 46 -6.22 -4.64 12.70
N PRO A 47 -6.91 -4.26 13.79
CA PRO A 47 -6.99 -5.10 14.99
C PRO A 47 -7.83 -6.37 14.81
N TYR A 48 -8.67 -6.44 13.78
CA TYR A 48 -9.61 -7.53 13.55
C TYR A 48 -9.12 -8.57 12.55
N ARG A 49 -7.94 -8.36 11.94
CA ARG A 49 -7.32 -9.29 10.98
C ARG A 49 -6.53 -10.38 11.71
N THR A 50 -7.18 -11.09 12.63
CA THR A 50 -6.51 -12.08 13.53
C THR A 50 -6.18 -13.40 12.89
N GLU A 51 -6.79 -13.73 11.76
CA GLU A 51 -6.62 -15.02 11.07
C GLU A 51 -5.36 -15.07 10.19
N MET A 52 -4.70 -13.94 9.95
CA MET A 52 -3.49 -13.84 9.11
C MET A 52 -2.24 -14.06 9.96
N ASN A 53 -1.27 -14.83 9.46
CA ASN A 53 0.06 -14.85 10.05
C ASN A 53 0.82 -13.53 9.74
N GLY A 54 1.95 -13.29 10.42
CA GLY A 54 2.67 -12.01 10.30
C GLY A 54 3.15 -11.66 8.89
N ILE A 55 3.45 -12.66 8.05
CA ILE A 55 3.84 -12.45 6.65
C ILE A 55 2.61 -12.08 5.81
N GLU A 56 1.51 -12.83 5.96
CA GLU A 56 0.24 -12.55 5.28
C GLU A 56 -0.29 -11.16 5.64
N PHE A 57 -0.22 -10.80 6.93
CA PHE A 57 -0.66 -9.50 7.42
C PHE A 57 0.21 -8.36 6.85
N ALA A 58 1.53 -8.55 6.76
CA ALA A 58 2.40 -7.59 6.11
C ALA A 58 2.11 -7.45 4.61
N ALA A 59 1.88 -8.56 3.91
CA ALA A 59 1.54 -8.56 2.48
C ALA A 59 0.18 -7.88 2.23
N TRP A 60 -0.83 -8.18 3.04
CA TRP A 60 -2.14 -7.55 2.95
C TRP A 60 -2.08 -6.04 3.23
N THR A 61 -1.41 -5.62 4.31
CA THR A 61 -1.26 -4.18 4.61
C THR A 61 -0.55 -3.41 3.51
N HIS A 62 0.42 -4.04 2.86
CA HIS A 62 1.08 -3.51 1.68
C HIS A 62 0.10 -3.33 0.52
N ALA A 63 -0.55 -4.42 0.10
CA ALA A 63 -1.40 -4.46 -1.08
C ALA A 63 -2.62 -3.53 -0.94
N GLU A 64 -3.28 -3.57 0.22
CA GLU A 64 -4.45 -2.75 0.52
C GLU A 64 -4.10 -1.26 0.51
N PHE A 65 -2.99 -0.84 1.13
CA PHE A 65 -2.61 0.56 1.17
C PHE A 65 -2.25 1.12 -0.22
N VAL A 66 -1.56 0.32 -1.06
CA VAL A 66 -1.26 0.72 -2.45
C VAL A 66 -2.54 0.87 -3.27
N LYS A 67 -3.48 -0.06 -3.10
CA LYS A 67 -4.79 -0.05 -3.78
C LYS A 67 -5.61 1.20 -3.44
N ILE A 68 -5.65 1.58 -2.17
CA ILE A 68 -6.37 2.79 -1.72
C ILE A 68 -5.75 4.06 -2.33
N HIS A 69 -4.42 4.07 -2.51
CA HIS A 69 -3.67 5.13 -3.17
C HIS A 69 -3.96 6.54 -2.62
N PRO A 70 -3.76 6.80 -1.31
CA PRO A 70 -4.28 8.00 -0.66
C PRO A 70 -3.49 9.29 -0.92
N PHE A 71 -2.31 9.22 -1.53
CA PHE A 71 -1.43 10.37 -1.79
C PHE A 71 -1.28 10.65 -3.28
N VAL A 72 -0.81 11.85 -3.64
CA VAL A 72 -0.51 12.22 -5.03
C VAL A 72 0.76 11.51 -5.55
N ASP A 73 1.76 11.34 -4.70
CA ASP A 73 2.97 10.55 -4.95
C ASP A 73 3.37 9.86 -3.63
N GLY A 74 4.30 8.91 -3.68
CA GLY A 74 4.87 8.26 -2.51
C GLY A 74 4.11 7.04 -2.02
N ASN A 75 2.99 6.66 -2.66
CA ASN A 75 2.14 5.54 -2.24
C ASN A 75 2.91 4.23 -2.15
N GLY A 76 3.59 3.80 -3.23
CA GLY A 76 4.35 2.55 -3.23
C GLY A 76 5.55 2.54 -2.27
N ARG A 77 6.18 3.69 -2.02
CA ARG A 77 7.27 3.80 -1.03
C ARG A 77 6.72 3.72 0.38
N THR A 78 5.61 4.38 0.66
CA THR A 78 4.93 4.36 1.95
C THR A 78 4.40 2.96 2.27
N SER A 79 3.78 2.30 1.32
CA SER A 79 3.23 0.96 1.50
C SER A 79 4.32 -0.06 1.85
N ARG A 80 5.49 -0.03 1.17
CA ARG A 80 6.62 -0.91 1.50
C ARG A 80 7.19 -0.64 2.89
N LEU A 81 7.19 0.61 3.34
CA LEU A 81 7.56 0.94 4.72
C LEU A 81 6.53 0.40 5.73
N ILE A 82 5.23 0.46 5.42
CA ILE A 82 4.18 -0.15 6.25
C ILE A 82 4.36 -1.67 6.30
N MET A 83 4.60 -2.33 5.16
CA MET A 83 4.88 -3.76 5.07
C MET A 83 6.06 -4.15 5.97
N ASN A 84 7.19 -3.46 5.82
CA ASN A 84 8.40 -3.74 6.59
C ASN A 84 8.20 -3.46 8.09
N TYR A 85 7.43 -2.43 8.44
CA TYR A 85 7.03 -2.21 9.83
C TYR A 85 6.26 -3.42 10.38
N GLN A 86 5.28 -3.94 9.65
CA GLN A 86 4.52 -5.12 10.09
C GLN A 86 5.39 -6.37 10.21
N LEU A 87 6.28 -6.63 9.25
CA LEU A 87 7.25 -7.72 9.33
C LEU A 87 8.09 -7.63 10.61
N MET A 88 8.66 -6.45 10.87
CA MET A 88 9.53 -6.22 12.03
C MET A 88 8.79 -6.39 13.36
N VAL A 89 7.55 -5.89 13.48
CA VAL A 89 6.73 -6.05 14.69
C VAL A 89 6.36 -7.52 14.94
N HIS A 90 6.27 -8.34 13.89
CA HIS A 90 6.02 -9.78 13.99
C HIS A 90 7.30 -10.63 14.04
N GLY A 91 8.47 -10.02 14.21
CA GLY A 91 9.74 -10.74 14.38
C GLY A 91 10.44 -11.18 13.10
N PHE A 92 10.00 -10.70 11.93
CA PHE A 92 10.62 -10.97 10.64
C PHE A 92 11.58 -9.84 10.24
N LEU A 93 12.53 -10.17 9.36
CA LEU A 93 13.42 -9.17 8.76
C LEU A 93 12.66 -8.33 7.72
N PRO A 94 12.97 -7.03 7.59
CA PRO A 94 12.43 -6.23 6.50
C PRO A 94 12.92 -6.74 5.16
N VAL A 95 12.07 -6.66 4.13
CA VAL A 95 12.38 -7.12 2.78
C VAL A 95 12.63 -5.94 1.84
N SER A 96 13.50 -6.18 0.86
CA SER A 96 13.73 -5.27 -0.26
C SER A 96 13.28 -5.97 -1.54
N ILE A 97 12.43 -5.30 -2.30
CA ILE A 97 11.91 -5.83 -3.57
C ILE A 97 12.93 -5.54 -4.66
N ALA A 98 13.50 -6.61 -5.21
CA ALA A 98 14.53 -6.54 -6.24
C ALA A 98 14.00 -5.84 -7.50
N LYS A 99 14.87 -5.10 -8.20
CA LYS A 99 14.48 -4.38 -9.42
C LYS A 99 14.11 -5.35 -10.54
N GLU A 100 14.72 -6.51 -10.53
CA GLU A 100 14.54 -7.61 -11.47
C GLU A 100 13.13 -8.21 -11.36
N SER A 101 12.58 -8.29 -10.14
CA SER A 101 11.21 -8.78 -9.86
C SER A 101 10.13 -7.70 -10.00
N ARG A 102 10.46 -6.53 -10.55
CA ARG A 102 9.55 -5.37 -10.59
C ARG A 102 8.27 -5.67 -11.37
N LEU A 103 8.35 -6.42 -12.46
CA LEU A 103 7.19 -6.75 -13.27
C LEU A 103 6.22 -7.66 -12.50
N GLU A 104 6.71 -8.82 -12.05
CA GLU A 104 5.96 -9.78 -11.24
C GLU A 104 5.31 -9.11 -10.01
N TYR A 105 6.07 -8.24 -9.33
CA TYR A 105 5.58 -7.46 -8.20
C TYR A 105 4.39 -6.56 -8.55
N PHE A 106 4.43 -5.85 -9.68
CA PHE A 106 3.31 -5.01 -10.09
C PHE A 106 2.12 -5.83 -10.58
N GLU A 107 2.36 -6.97 -11.22
CA GLU A 107 1.32 -7.90 -11.65
C GLU A 107 0.55 -8.48 -10.46
N ALA A 108 1.24 -8.90 -9.40
CA ALA A 108 0.61 -9.35 -8.15
C ALA A 108 -0.23 -8.26 -7.48
N LEU A 109 0.29 -7.02 -7.43
CA LEU A 109 -0.48 -5.88 -6.90
C LEU A 109 -1.71 -5.55 -7.74
N GLU A 110 -1.60 -5.66 -9.07
CA GLU A 110 -2.71 -5.43 -9.97
C GLU A 110 -3.78 -6.52 -9.82
N SER A 111 -3.38 -7.78 -9.69
CA SER A 111 -4.31 -8.89 -9.41
C SER A 111 -5.04 -8.68 -8.09
N TYR A 112 -4.35 -8.27 -7.03
CA TYR A 112 -5.01 -7.92 -5.77
C TYR A 112 -5.97 -6.72 -5.91
N ALA A 113 -5.59 -5.69 -6.66
CA ALA A 113 -6.42 -4.52 -6.84
C ALA A 113 -7.75 -4.83 -7.54
N VAL A 114 -7.71 -5.71 -8.54
CA VAL A 114 -8.86 -6.11 -9.36
C VAL A 114 -9.69 -7.22 -8.70
N ASP A 115 -9.03 -8.27 -8.23
CA ASP A 115 -9.68 -9.54 -7.85
C ASP A 115 -9.65 -9.83 -6.34
N ALA A 116 -8.95 -8.99 -5.55
CA ALA A 116 -8.66 -9.23 -4.12
C ALA A 116 -7.89 -10.53 -3.84
N ASP A 117 -7.12 -11.03 -4.83
CA ASP A 117 -6.26 -12.20 -4.68
C ASP A 117 -4.88 -11.81 -4.12
N LEU A 118 -4.48 -12.44 -3.00
CA LEU A 118 -3.18 -12.25 -2.35
C LEU A 118 -2.14 -13.31 -2.75
N ASN A 119 -2.50 -14.30 -3.57
CA ASN A 119 -1.65 -15.45 -3.90
C ASN A 119 -0.92 -15.34 -5.25
N GLY A 120 -0.93 -14.14 -5.86
CA GLY A 120 -0.36 -13.87 -7.18
C GLY A 120 1.12 -14.14 -7.32
#